data_AF-A0A949IPH5-F1
#
_entry.id   AF-A0A949IPH5-F1
#
_cell.length_a   1.000
_cell.length_b   1.000
_cell.length_c   1.000
_cell.angle_alpha   90.00
_cell.angle_beta   90.00
_cell.angle_gamma   90.00
#
_symmetry.space_group_name_H-M   'P 1'
#
loop_
_entity.id
_entity.type
_entity.pdbx_description
1 polymer ?
#
loop_
_entity_poly.entity_id
_entity_poly.type
_entity_poly.pdbx_seq_one_letter_code
_entity_poly.pdbx_strand_id
1 'polypeptide(L)'
;MKSLELPELKASWLVMGAWAAAFFTFFASYNIFHFFCHDWGMSTFMAGITAAFVLRLVPTLVISKDPMIVRPPARPYALSPMYALTEIKDAMATQYFGDKRWHLENVNPESLSLFYTCKFQQEMGSTEHKDRQDVVLTMRVQVASIAEASTVQIDFDTISGGVSQDINDIFSQTNAFIKARLLNLQAQLNSGAT
;
A
#
# COMPACT_ATOMS: atom_id res chain seq x y z
N MET A 1 2.51 21.91 24.88
CA MET A 1 2.52 20.81 23.90
C MET A 1 2.83 19.52 24.65
N LYS A 2 1.83 18.66 24.88
CA LYS A 2 2.04 17.35 25.50
C LYS A 2 2.52 16.39 24.42
N SER A 3 3.74 15.86 24.59
CA SER A 3 4.20 14.65 23.92
C SER A 3 3.15 13.55 24.16
N LEU A 4 2.43 13.15 23.11
CA LEU A 4 1.56 11.99 23.15
C LEU A 4 2.40 10.78 22.73
N GLU A 5 3.08 10.21 23.71
CA GLU A 5 3.71 8.90 23.62
C GLU A 5 2.67 7.91 23.08
N LEU A 6 3.00 7.20 21.98
CA LEU A 6 2.23 6.03 21.58
C LEU A 6 2.27 5.02 22.73
N PRO A 7 1.17 4.31 23.04
CA PRO A 7 1.22 3.28 24.06
C PRO A 7 2.09 2.13 23.54
N GLU A 8 3.34 2.08 24.01
CA GLU A 8 4.34 1.03 23.75
C GLU A 8 3.77 -0.39 23.90
N LEU A 9 2.71 -0.52 24.69
CA LEU A 9 1.91 -1.72 24.89
C LEU A 9 1.42 -2.36 23.57
N LYS A 10 0.91 -1.62 22.58
CA LYS A 10 0.30 -2.24 21.36
C LYS A 10 1.33 -2.89 20.44
N ALA A 11 2.48 -2.24 20.24
CA ALA A 11 3.60 -2.84 19.52
C ALA A 11 4.14 -4.05 20.30
N SER A 12 4.18 -3.96 21.63
CA SER A 12 4.63 -5.05 22.50
C SER A 12 3.74 -6.30 22.38
N TRP A 13 2.41 -6.19 22.34
CA TRP A 13 1.51 -7.35 22.26
C TRP A 13 1.56 -8.09 20.91
N LEU A 14 1.62 -7.36 19.79
CA LEU A 14 1.76 -7.95 18.45
C LEU A 14 3.13 -8.63 18.30
N VAL A 15 4.19 -7.98 18.79
CA VAL A 15 5.53 -8.55 18.83
C VAL A 15 5.55 -9.79 19.72
N MET A 16 4.96 -9.75 20.92
CA MET A 16 4.81 -10.91 21.80
C MET A 16 4.02 -12.05 21.13
N GLY A 17 2.95 -11.74 20.38
CA GLY A 17 2.19 -12.73 19.63
C GLY A 17 2.98 -13.38 18.49
N ALA A 18 3.77 -12.59 17.76
CA ALA A 18 4.66 -13.09 16.72
C ALA A 18 5.78 -13.98 17.30
N TRP A 19 6.36 -13.57 18.43
CA TRP A 19 7.35 -14.38 19.16
C TRP A 19 6.74 -15.68 19.70
N ALA A 20 5.50 -15.64 20.22
CA ALA A 20 4.79 -16.82 20.65
C ALA A 20 4.50 -17.78 19.47
N ALA A 21 4.04 -17.26 18.34
CA ALA A 21 3.78 -18.07 17.14
C ALA A 21 5.07 -18.70 16.57
N ALA A 22 6.17 -17.94 16.53
CA ALA A 22 7.47 -18.45 16.14
C ALA A 22 7.98 -19.52 17.10
N PHE A 23 7.78 -19.34 18.42
CA PHE A 23 8.12 -20.30 19.45
C PHE A 23 7.34 -21.61 19.29
N PHE A 24 6.00 -21.56 19.16
CA PHE A 24 5.20 -22.77 18.97
C PHE A 24 5.54 -23.50 17.67
N THR A 25 5.80 -22.75 16.59
CA THR A 25 6.21 -23.33 15.30
C THR A 25 7.57 -24.00 15.42
N PHE A 26 8.53 -23.37 16.10
CA PHE A 26 9.84 -23.97 16.36
C PHE A 26 9.72 -25.34 17.05
N PHE A 27 8.97 -25.43 18.15
CA PHE A 27 8.82 -26.69 18.90
C PHE A 27 8.03 -27.76 18.14
N ALA A 28 6.98 -27.38 17.42
CA ALA A 28 6.22 -28.31 16.59
C ALA A 28 7.08 -28.87 15.45
N SER A 29 7.78 -27.99 14.72
CA SER A 29 8.69 -28.36 13.64
C SER A 29 9.89 -29.17 14.14
N TYR A 30 10.43 -28.85 15.31
CA TYR A 30 11.55 -29.57 15.91
C TYR A 30 11.23 -31.05 16.14
N ASN A 31 10.07 -31.35 16.75
CA ASN A 31 9.66 -32.73 16.98
C ASN A 31 9.42 -33.49 15.66
N ILE A 32 8.84 -32.82 14.67
CA ILE A 32 8.62 -33.39 13.33
C ILE A 32 9.95 -33.69 12.64
N PHE A 33 10.88 -32.73 12.60
CA PHE A 33 12.17 -32.91 11.96
C PHE A 33 13.06 -33.89 12.71
N HIS A 34 12.94 -33.99 14.03
CA HIS A 34 13.68 -34.97 14.82
C HIS A 34 13.22 -36.40 14.51
N PHE A 35 11.91 -36.59 14.35
CA PHE A 35 11.33 -37.84 13.92
C PHE A 35 11.83 -38.28 12.52
N PHE A 36 12.05 -37.35 11.59
CA PHE A 36 12.50 -37.67 10.22
C PHE A 36 14.02 -37.75 10.05
N CYS A 37 14.78 -36.88 10.70
CA CYS A 37 16.22 -36.77 10.49
C CYS A 37 17.05 -37.60 11.48
N HIS A 38 16.46 -38.03 12.60
CA HIS A 38 17.16 -38.70 13.71
C HIS A 38 18.42 -37.96 14.21
N ASP A 39 18.56 -36.67 13.88
CA ASP A 39 19.71 -35.82 14.17
C ASP A 39 19.21 -34.54 14.85
N TRP A 40 19.57 -34.39 16.12
CA TRP A 40 19.19 -33.26 16.96
C TRP A 40 19.69 -31.90 16.41
N GLY A 41 20.86 -31.87 15.77
CA GLY A 41 21.44 -30.67 15.19
C GLY A 41 20.71 -30.22 13.93
N MET A 42 20.43 -31.16 13.01
CA MET A 42 19.71 -30.86 11.77
C MET A 42 18.27 -30.43 12.04
N SER A 43 17.60 -31.05 13.01
CA SER A 43 16.23 -30.69 13.40
C SER A 43 16.14 -29.30 14.01
N THR A 44 17.13 -28.90 14.82
CA THR A 44 17.23 -27.54 15.38
C THR A 44 17.39 -26.50 14.27
N PHE A 45 18.26 -26.77 13.30
CA PHE A 45 18.51 -25.87 12.17
C PHE A 45 17.25 -25.66 11.31
N MET A 46 16.56 -26.75 10.93
CA MET A 46 15.35 -26.70 10.10
C MET A 46 14.16 -26.07 10.84
N ALA A 47 14.01 -26.34 12.14
CA ALA A 47 13.01 -25.67 12.97
C ALA A 47 13.30 -24.16 13.09
N GLY A 48 14.57 -23.76 13.20
CA GLY A 48 15.00 -22.36 13.19
C GLY A 48 14.63 -21.63 11.91
N ILE A 49 14.84 -22.25 10.74
CA ILE A 49 14.43 -21.69 9.44
C ILE A 49 12.91 -21.48 9.38
N THR A 50 12.14 -22.46 9.89
CA THR A 50 10.68 -22.40 9.85
C THR A 50 10.15 -21.29 10.77
N ALA A 51 10.71 -21.15 11.97
CA ALA A 51 10.37 -20.05 12.88
C ALA A 51 10.74 -18.67 12.32
N ALA A 52 11.90 -18.55 11.68
CA ALA A 52 12.31 -17.32 11.00
C ALA A 52 11.38 -16.96 9.82
N PHE A 53 10.88 -17.97 9.09
CA PHE A 53 9.90 -17.77 8.03
C PHE A 53 8.56 -17.25 8.57
N VAL A 54 8.08 -17.78 9.70
CA VAL A 54 6.88 -17.26 10.38
C VAL A 54 7.06 -15.80 10.78
N LEU A 55 8.19 -15.44 11.38
CA LEU A 55 8.48 -14.03 11.72
C LEU A 55 8.51 -13.12 10.49
N ARG A 56 8.90 -13.64 9.32
CA ARG A 56 8.90 -12.89 8.05
C ARG A 56 7.49 -12.79 7.44
N LEU A 57 6.61 -13.73 7.73
CA LEU A 57 5.22 -13.74 7.25
C LEU A 57 4.28 -12.90 8.12
N VAL A 58 4.64 -12.64 9.38
CA VAL A 58 3.90 -11.66 10.19
C VAL A 58 4.10 -10.31 9.50
N PRO A 59 3.04 -9.71 8.90
CA PRO A 59 3.18 -8.40 8.31
C PRO A 59 3.65 -7.47 9.42
N THR A 60 4.82 -6.86 9.23
CA THR A 60 5.22 -5.69 9.98
C THR A 60 4.17 -4.62 9.69
N LEU A 61 3.09 -4.64 10.46
CA LEU A 61 2.05 -3.63 10.48
C LEU A 61 2.70 -2.37 11.00
N VAL A 62 3.35 -1.64 10.10
CA VAL A 62 3.88 -0.31 10.36
C VAL A 62 2.67 0.60 10.49
N ILE A 63 2.08 0.63 11.68
CA ILE A 63 1.08 1.63 12.04
C ILE A 63 1.86 2.82 12.58
N SER A 64 2.36 3.67 11.68
CA SER A 64 2.94 4.95 12.08
C SER A 64 1.84 6.00 12.14
N LYS A 65 1.89 6.92 13.11
CA LYS A 65 1.01 8.09 13.12
C LYS A 65 1.51 9.21 12.21
N ASP A 66 2.73 9.08 11.69
CA ASP A 66 3.37 10.11 10.89
C ASP A 66 2.80 10.14 9.46
N PRO A 67 2.66 11.34 8.87
CA PRO A 67 2.30 11.49 7.47
C PRO A 67 3.36 10.82 6.58
N MET A 68 2.92 10.05 5.60
CA MET A 68 3.78 9.32 4.69
C MET A 68 3.51 9.76 3.26
N ILE A 69 4.57 10.21 2.57
CA ILE A 69 4.52 10.48 1.14
C ILE A 69 5.03 9.23 0.41
N VAL A 70 4.16 8.59 -0.36
CA VAL A 70 4.52 7.44 -1.20
C VAL A 70 4.63 7.91 -2.64
N ARG A 71 5.80 7.72 -3.24
CA ARG A 71 6.07 8.05 -4.64
C ARG A 71 6.45 6.79 -5.42
N PRO A 72 5.47 6.06 -5.99
CA PRO A 72 5.77 4.98 -6.92
C PRO A 72 6.65 5.49 -8.08
N PRO A 73 7.46 4.60 -8.68
CA PRO A 73 8.32 4.98 -9.80
C PRO A 73 7.46 5.44 -10.98
N ALA A 74 7.78 6.62 -11.52
CA ALA A 74 7.27 7.11 -12.78
C ALA A 74 7.60 6.13 -13.91
N ARG A 75 6.64 5.93 -14.81
CA ARG A 75 6.81 5.10 -16.01
C ARG A 75 6.53 5.95 -17.26
N PRO A 76 7.30 5.79 -18.34
CA PRO A 76 6.96 6.38 -19.63
C PRO A 76 5.84 5.57 -20.32
N TYR A 77 4.95 6.29 -20.99
CA TYR A 77 3.85 5.78 -21.81
C TYR A 77 3.94 6.40 -23.20
N ALA A 78 3.73 5.59 -24.24
CA ALA A 78 3.69 6.07 -25.62
C ALA A 78 2.33 6.73 -25.91
N LEU A 79 2.01 7.78 -25.17
CA LEU A 79 0.75 8.51 -25.18
C LEU A 79 1.03 10.02 -25.14
N SER A 80 0.19 10.82 -25.81
CA SER A 80 0.20 12.27 -25.59
C SER A 80 -0.11 12.59 -24.13
N PRO A 81 0.56 13.56 -23.50
CA PRO A 81 0.29 13.98 -22.13
C PRO A 81 -1.19 14.30 -21.87
N MET A 82 -1.89 14.88 -22.85
CA MET A 82 -3.30 15.24 -22.71
C MET A 82 -4.22 14.01 -22.70
N TYR A 83 -3.91 12.99 -23.52
CA TYR A 83 -4.65 11.72 -23.50
C TYR A 83 -4.45 11.00 -22.17
N ALA A 84 -3.22 10.95 -21.67
CA ALA A 84 -2.93 10.35 -20.36
C ALA A 84 -3.67 11.07 -19.23
N LEU A 85 -3.65 12.41 -19.21
CA LEU A 85 -4.34 13.21 -18.20
C LEU A 85 -5.86 12.99 -18.22
N THR A 86 -6.45 12.97 -19.42
CA THR A 86 -7.90 12.80 -19.61
C THR A 86 -8.35 11.41 -19.21
N GLU A 87 -7.62 10.37 -19.63
CA GLU A 87 -7.91 8.98 -19.27
C GLU A 87 -7.87 8.77 -17.75
N ILE A 88 -6.87 9.35 -17.06
CA ILE A 88 -6.79 9.26 -15.60
C ILE A 88 -7.98 9.96 -14.97
N LYS A 89 -8.33 11.16 -15.45
CA LYS A 89 -9.49 11.91 -14.95
C LYS A 89 -10.78 11.11 -15.08
N ASP A 90 -11.02 10.53 -16.24
CA ASP A 90 -12.26 9.81 -16.54
C ASP A 90 -12.32 8.46 -15.82
N ALA A 91 -11.21 7.73 -15.76
CA ALA A 91 -11.13 6.45 -15.07
C ALA A 91 -11.34 6.61 -13.56
N MET A 92 -10.76 7.65 -12.95
CA MET A 92 -10.91 7.91 -11.51
C MET A 92 -12.29 8.48 -11.15
N ALA A 93 -13.02 9.04 -12.11
CA ALA A 93 -14.35 9.59 -11.87
C ALA A 93 -15.36 8.52 -11.46
N THR A 94 -15.22 7.27 -11.92
CA THR A 94 -16.20 6.20 -11.69
C THR A 94 -15.69 5.08 -10.79
N GLN A 95 -14.39 5.02 -10.54
CA GLN A 95 -13.76 3.92 -9.81
C GLN A 95 -13.94 4.04 -8.29
N TYR A 96 -14.30 2.92 -7.68
CA TYR A 96 -14.29 2.70 -6.23
C TYR A 96 -13.18 1.73 -5.86
N PHE A 97 -12.54 1.94 -4.71
CA PHE A 97 -11.52 1.08 -4.13
C PHE A 97 -12.03 0.55 -2.79
N GLY A 98 -12.75 -0.57 -2.84
CA GLY A 98 -13.62 -1.01 -1.74
C GLY A 98 -14.85 -0.12 -1.62
N ASP A 99 -15.06 0.45 -0.43
CA ASP A 99 -16.10 1.44 -0.13
C ASP A 99 -15.63 2.89 -0.34
N LYS A 100 -14.38 3.09 -0.75
CA LYS A 100 -13.72 4.39 -0.80
C LYS A 100 -13.62 4.91 -2.22
N ARG A 101 -13.71 6.23 -2.37
CA ARG A 101 -13.59 6.90 -3.66
C ARG A 101 -12.71 8.13 -3.56
N TRP A 102 -11.96 8.38 -4.64
CA TRP A 102 -11.20 9.60 -4.81
C TRP A 102 -12.10 10.70 -5.38
N HIS A 103 -12.06 11.87 -4.75
CA HIS A 103 -12.75 13.07 -5.21
C HIS A 103 -11.76 14.01 -5.88
N LEU A 104 -12.06 14.42 -7.10
CA LEU A 104 -11.25 15.41 -7.82
C LEU A 104 -11.54 16.80 -7.24
N GLU A 105 -10.52 17.45 -6.69
CA GLU A 105 -10.63 18.80 -6.12
C GLU A 105 -10.13 19.86 -7.10
N ASN A 106 -9.05 19.58 -7.82
CA ASN A 106 -8.43 20.55 -8.72
C ASN A 106 -7.85 19.90 -9.98
N VAL A 107 -8.00 20.60 -11.10
CA VAL A 107 -7.39 20.29 -12.40
C VAL A 107 -6.58 21.50 -12.79
N ASN A 108 -5.26 21.34 -12.90
CA ASN A 108 -4.39 22.40 -13.40
C ASN A 108 -3.91 22.01 -14.81
N PRO A 109 -4.54 22.53 -15.87
CA PRO A 109 -4.21 22.17 -17.25
C PRO A 109 -2.85 22.71 -17.70
N GLU A 110 -2.39 23.83 -17.13
CA GLU A 110 -1.09 24.43 -17.48
C GLU A 110 0.09 23.57 -17.00
N SER A 111 -0.05 22.97 -15.82
CA SER A 111 0.95 22.06 -15.24
C SER A 111 0.68 20.58 -15.48
N LEU A 112 -0.36 20.26 -16.27
CA LEU A 112 -0.83 18.90 -16.54
C LEU A 112 -0.93 18.05 -15.27
N SER A 113 -1.59 18.61 -14.25
CA SER A 113 -1.73 17.97 -12.95
C SER A 113 -3.17 17.88 -12.46
N LEU A 114 -3.45 16.80 -11.72
CA LEU A 114 -4.74 16.49 -11.10
C LEU A 114 -4.52 16.30 -9.60
N PHE A 115 -5.40 16.86 -8.80
CA PHE A 115 -5.38 16.72 -7.35
C PHE A 115 -6.66 16.07 -6.85
N TYR A 116 -6.49 14.97 -6.13
CA TYR A 116 -7.56 14.17 -5.57
C TYR A 116 -7.46 14.06 -4.06
N THR A 117 -8.62 13.94 -3.41
CA THR A 117 -8.73 13.68 -1.97
C THR A 117 -9.64 12.49 -1.73
N CYS A 118 -9.29 11.61 -0.80
CA CYS A 118 -10.13 10.53 -0.31
C CYS A 118 -10.31 10.69 1.20
N LYS A 119 -11.56 10.76 1.66
CA LYS A 119 -11.90 10.91 3.09
C LYS A 119 -12.74 9.72 3.52
N PHE A 120 -12.35 9.06 4.60
CA PHE A 120 -13.11 7.95 5.18
C PHE A 120 -12.85 7.83 6.68
N GLN A 121 -13.71 7.08 7.36
CA GLN A 121 -13.51 6.78 8.78
C GLN A 121 -12.89 5.40 8.91
N GLN A 122 -11.83 5.30 9.71
CA GLN A 122 -11.22 4.02 10.07
C GLN A 122 -11.51 3.74 11.54
N GLU A 123 -12.04 2.55 11.83
CA GLU A 123 -12.18 2.07 13.20
C GLU A 123 -10.83 1.54 13.67
N MET A 124 -10.26 2.19 14.68
CA MET A 124 -8.98 1.84 15.29
C MET A 124 -9.23 1.37 16.72
N GLY A 125 -8.92 0.12 17.04
CA GLY A 125 -9.09 -0.42 18.40
C GLY A 125 -9.43 -1.91 18.45
N SER A 126 -9.21 -2.56 19.60
CA SER A 126 -9.71 -3.92 19.85
C SER A 126 -11.13 -3.87 20.42
N THR A 127 -11.80 -5.02 20.31
CA THR A 127 -13.22 -5.37 20.49
C THR A 127 -14.05 -4.67 21.59
N GLU A 128 -13.47 -3.93 22.53
CA GLU A 128 -14.19 -3.24 23.62
C GLU A 128 -14.17 -1.71 23.51
N HIS A 129 -13.21 -1.12 22.80
CA HIS A 129 -13.16 0.33 22.53
C HIS A 129 -12.71 0.59 21.10
N LYS A 130 -13.69 0.81 20.22
CA LYS A 130 -13.48 1.25 18.84
C LYS A 130 -13.41 2.77 18.81
N ASP A 131 -12.21 3.31 18.66
CA ASP A 131 -12.06 4.73 18.35
C ASP A 131 -12.23 4.93 16.86
N ARG A 132 -13.14 5.82 16.45
CA ARG A 132 -13.29 6.21 15.06
C ARG A 132 -12.31 7.34 14.75
N GLN A 133 -11.44 7.13 13.78
CA GLN A 133 -10.49 8.13 13.32
C GLN A 133 -10.82 8.55 11.88
N ASP A 134 -10.89 9.87 11.67
CA ASP A 134 -11.04 10.42 10.32
C ASP A 134 -9.70 10.39 9.58
N VAL A 135 -9.69 9.68 8.46
CA VAL A 135 -8.53 9.51 7.57
C VAL A 135 -8.73 10.37 6.33
N VAL A 136 -7.71 11.16 6.00
CA VAL A 136 -7.69 12.01 4.80
C VAL A 136 -6.42 11.69 4.01
N LEU A 137 -6.64 11.11 2.83
CA LEU A 137 -5.59 10.80 1.86
C LEU A 137 -5.65 11.80 0.71
N THR A 138 -4.50 12.14 0.16
CA THR A 138 -4.39 12.94 -1.06
C THR A 138 -3.57 12.22 -2.11
N MET A 139 -3.92 12.47 -3.37
CA MET A 139 -3.19 11.96 -4.52
C MET A 139 -2.97 13.10 -5.50
N ARG A 140 -1.72 13.36 -5.83
CA ARG A 140 -1.32 14.27 -6.89
C ARG A 140 -0.83 13.46 -8.08
N VAL A 141 -1.50 13.63 -9.21
CA VAL A 141 -1.04 13.09 -10.49
C VAL A 141 -0.40 14.21 -11.27
N GLN A 142 0.81 14.00 -11.77
CA GLN A 142 1.51 14.93 -12.63
C GLN A 142 1.93 14.20 -13.90
N VAL A 143 1.57 14.77 -15.05
CA VAL A 143 1.96 14.25 -16.36
C VAL A 143 2.98 15.18 -16.97
N ALA A 144 4.11 14.65 -17.42
CA ALA A 144 5.13 15.42 -18.12
C ALA A 144 5.42 14.82 -19.50
N SER A 145 5.76 15.67 -20.47
CA SER A 145 6.17 15.23 -21.79
C SER A 145 7.65 14.84 -21.79
N ILE A 146 7.99 13.72 -22.43
CA ILE A 146 9.36 13.28 -22.66
C ILE A 146 9.47 12.87 -24.14
N ALA A 147 9.99 13.78 -24.97
CA ALA A 147 10.10 13.60 -26.42
C ALA A 147 8.75 13.21 -27.07
N GLU A 148 8.64 11.99 -27.60
CA GLU A 148 7.41 11.44 -28.23
C GLU A 148 6.51 10.66 -27.24
N ALA A 149 6.89 10.61 -25.96
CA ALA A 149 6.18 9.90 -24.90
C ALA A 149 5.73 10.86 -23.79
N SER A 150 4.91 10.36 -22.87
CA SER A 150 4.57 11.04 -21.63
C SER A 150 4.99 10.21 -20.43
N THR A 151 5.34 10.86 -19.33
CA THR A 151 5.56 10.21 -18.05
C THR A 151 4.47 10.62 -17.08
N VAL A 152 4.00 9.67 -16.28
CA VAL A 152 2.99 9.92 -15.24
C VAL A 152 3.64 9.64 -13.89
N GLN A 153 3.75 10.69 -13.08
CA GLN A 153 4.13 10.63 -11.68
C GLN A 153 2.86 10.68 -10.83
N ILE A 154 2.75 9.79 -9.87
CA ILE A 154 1.63 9.73 -8.93
C ILE A 154 2.24 9.83 -7.54
N ASP A 155 1.88 10.86 -6.79
CA ASP A 155 2.33 11.05 -5.41
C ASP A 155 1.12 10.89 -4.50
N PHE A 156 1.22 9.97 -3.54
CA PHE A 156 0.24 9.79 -2.49
C PHE A 156 0.74 10.40 -1.20
N ASP A 157 -0.15 11.03 -0.44
CA ASP A 157 0.16 11.61 0.85
C ASP A 157 -1.00 11.36 1.83
N THR A 158 -0.67 11.29 3.11
CA THR A 158 -1.62 11.07 4.20
C THR A 158 -1.64 12.29 5.10
N ILE A 159 -2.72 13.06 5.06
CA ILE A 159 -2.88 14.28 5.87
C ILE A 159 -3.31 13.94 7.30
N SER A 160 -4.19 12.94 7.45
CA SER A 160 -4.67 12.45 8.75
C SER A 160 -4.92 10.95 8.71
N GLY A 161 -4.76 10.26 9.84
CA GLY A 161 -5.00 8.82 9.98
C GLY A 161 -3.75 7.96 10.17
N GLY A 162 -2.56 8.50 9.88
CA GLY A 162 -1.30 7.75 9.92
C GLY A 162 -1.20 6.71 8.79
N VAL A 163 -0.19 5.84 8.86
CA VAL A 163 0.00 4.71 7.95
C VAL A 163 -0.76 3.50 8.50
N SER A 164 -1.55 2.84 7.65
CA SER A 164 -2.19 1.57 7.96
C SER A 164 -2.18 0.66 6.74
N GLN A 165 -2.40 -0.64 6.93
CA GLN A 165 -2.45 -1.60 5.81
C GLN A 165 -3.54 -1.20 4.81
N ASP A 166 -4.72 -0.77 5.29
CA ASP A 166 -5.81 -0.31 4.44
C ASP A 166 -5.39 0.87 3.55
N ILE A 167 -4.58 1.81 4.06
CA ILE A 167 -4.09 2.96 3.30
C ILE A 167 -3.08 2.51 2.23
N ASN A 168 -2.15 1.62 2.60
CA ASN A 168 -1.20 1.04 1.66
C ASN A 168 -1.90 0.25 0.55
N ASP A 169 -2.96 -0.48 0.88
CA ASP A 169 -3.76 -1.23 -0.08
C ASP A 169 -4.49 -0.30 -1.04
N ILE A 170 -5.08 0.81 -0.56
CA ILE A 170 -5.70 1.83 -1.42
C ILE A 170 -4.66 2.44 -2.38
N PHE A 171 -3.48 2.82 -1.89
CA PHE A 171 -2.41 3.38 -2.73
C PHE A 171 -1.95 2.39 -3.79
N SER A 172 -1.73 1.13 -3.40
CA SER A 172 -1.30 0.07 -4.31
C SER A 172 -2.36 -0.22 -5.39
N GLN A 173 -3.62 -0.40 -4.99
CA GLN A 173 -4.74 -0.65 -5.91
C GLN A 173 -4.96 0.53 -6.85
N THR A 174 -4.92 1.76 -6.35
CA THR A 174 -5.09 2.98 -7.16
C THR A 174 -3.98 3.10 -8.21
N ASN A 175 -2.73 2.89 -7.80
CA ASN A 175 -1.58 2.92 -8.70
C ASN A 175 -1.67 1.82 -9.77
N ALA A 176 -2.00 0.58 -9.38
CA ALA A 176 -2.15 -0.53 -10.30
C ALA A 176 -3.28 -0.29 -11.32
N PHE A 177 -4.41 0.25 -10.86
CA PHE A 177 -5.55 0.59 -11.71
C PHE A 177 -5.18 1.66 -12.75
N ILE A 178 -4.61 2.79 -12.34
CA ILE A 178 -4.20 3.86 -13.25
C ILE A 178 -3.20 3.32 -14.29
N LYS A 179 -2.22 2.53 -13.85
CA LYS A 179 -1.24 1.92 -14.75
C LYS A 179 -1.88 1.01 -15.79
N ALA A 180 -2.82 0.16 -15.39
CA ALA A 180 -3.53 -0.75 -16.29
C ALA A 180 -4.37 0.03 -17.32
N ARG A 181 -5.06 1.10 -16.91
CA ARG A 181 -5.84 1.95 -17.82
C ARG A 181 -4.97 2.60 -18.89
N LEU A 182 -3.84 3.20 -18.49
CA LEU A 182 -2.91 3.83 -19.43
C LEU A 182 -2.28 2.82 -20.40
N LEU A 183 -1.92 1.62 -19.93
CA LEU A 183 -1.40 0.56 -20.80
C LEU A 183 -2.46 0.08 -21.81
N ASN A 184 -3.72 -0.07 -21.37
CA ASN A 184 -4.82 -0.45 -22.25
C ASN A 184 -5.09 0.62 -23.31
N LEU A 185 -5.09 1.90 -22.93
CA LEU A 185 -5.25 3.00 -23.88
C LEU A 185 -4.12 3.02 -24.91
N GLN A 186 -2.88 2.83 -24.47
CA GLN A 186 -1.73 2.72 -25.37
C GLN A 186 -1.89 1.55 -26.35
N ALA A 187 -2.31 0.38 -25.88
CA ALA A 187 -2.56 -0.77 -26.74
C ALA A 187 -3.67 -0.50 -27.76
N GLN A 188 -4.77 0.14 -27.36
CA GLN A 188 -5.89 0.49 -28.23
C GLN A 188 -5.47 1.45 -29.35
N LEU A 189 -4.75 2.52 -28.99
CA LEU A 189 -4.26 3.50 -29.96
C LEU A 189 -3.26 2.88 -30.95
N ASN A 190 -2.43 1.96 -30.49
CA ASN A 190 -1.49 1.24 -31.36
C ASN A 190 -2.21 0.24 -32.29
N SER A 191 -3.30 -0.39 -31.83
CA SER A 191 -4.08 -1.35 -32.63
C SER A 191 -5.02 -0.71 -33.65
N GLY A 192 -5.39 0.56 -33.46
CA GLY A 192 -6.22 1.33 -34.39
C GLY A 192 -5.44 2.11 -35.45
N ALA A 193 -4.11 2.03 -35.43
CA ALA A 193 -3.21 2.72 -36.38
C ALA A 193 -2.71 1.83 -37.53
N THR A 194 -3.24 0.61 -37.65
CA THR A 194 -3.04 -0.33 -38.78
C THR A 194 -4.30 -0.44 -39.61
#